data_AF-A0A2V8TQ63-F1
#
_entry.id   AF-A0A2V8TQ63-F1
#
_cell.length_a   1.000
_cell.length_b   1.000
_cell.length_c   1.000
_cell.angle_alpha   90.00
_cell.angle_beta   90.00
_cell.angle_gamma   90.00
#
_symmetry.space_group_name_H-M   'P 1'
#
loop_
_entity.id
_entity.type
_entity.pdbx_description
1 polymer ?
#
loop_
_entity_poly.entity_id
_entity_poly.type
_entity_poly.pdbx_seq_one_letter_code
_entity_poly.pdbx_strand_id
1 'polypeptide(L)' 'MPTMADLKNQRDIALEKWRCELRALNGIQPGSAEWEEQCRIIRAARACYDQAVADYIDTLAAAETHK' A
#
# COMPACT_ATOMS: atom_id res chain seq x y z
N MET A 1 16.91 -10.32 7.21
CA MET A 1 16.83 -9.14 6.32
C MET A 1 15.97 -9.53 5.13
N PRO A 2 14.83 -8.85 4.88
CA PRO A 2 14.07 -9.06 3.64
C PRO A 2 14.95 -8.71 2.44
N THR A 3 14.85 -9.48 1.37
CA THR A 3 15.58 -9.19 0.13
C THR A 3 14.89 -8.06 -0.65
N MET A 4 15.60 -7.48 -1.62
CA MET A 4 15.03 -6.53 -2.59
C MET A 4 13.78 -7.09 -3.29
N ALA A 5 13.77 -8.40 -3.58
CA ALA A 5 12.63 -9.08 -4.18
C ALA A 5 11.45 -9.22 -3.21
N ASP A 6 11.72 -9.48 -1.93
CA ASP A 6 10.68 -9.55 -0.88
C ASP A 6 10.00 -8.19 -0.71
N LEU A 7 10.78 -7.11 -0.62
CA LEU A 7 10.26 -5.75 -0.49
C LEU A 7 9.43 -5.33 -1.71
N LYS A 8 9.89 -5.68 -2.92
CA LYS A 8 9.10 -5.48 -4.15
C LYS A 8 7.77 -6.21 -4.09
N ASN A 9 7.78 -7.48 -3.67
CA ASN A 9 6.57 -8.29 -3.56
C ASN A 9 5.61 -7.73 -2.50
N GLN A 10 6.13 -7.30 -1.34
CA GLN A 10 5.33 -6.65 -0.29
C GLN A 10 4.66 -5.37 -0.79
N ARG A 11 5.41 -4.53 -1.51
CA ARG A 11 4.87 -3.33 -2.16
C ARG A 11 3.74 -3.65 -3.14
N ASP A 12 3.93 -4.66 -3.98
CA ASP A 12 2.94 -5.05 -5.00
C ASP A 12 1.66 -5.63 -4.36
N ILE A 13 1.80 -6.43 -3.29
CA ILE A 13 0.66 -6.93 -2.49
C ILE A 13 -0.10 -5.77 -1.83
N ALA A 14 0.62 -4.82 -1.23
CA ALA A 14 0.00 -3.66 -0.58
C ALA A 14 -0.74 -2.77 -1.60
N LEU A 15 -0.18 -2.62 -2.81
CA LEU A 15 -0.83 -1.91 -3.91
C LEU A 15 -2.11 -2.59 -4.36
N GLU A 16 -2.08 -3.91 -4.57
CA GLU A 16 -3.26 -4.67 -4.98
C GLU A 16 -4.37 -4.58 -3.92
N LYS A 17 -4.01 -4.70 -2.64
CA LYS A 17 -4.95 -4.54 -1.53
C LYS A 17 -5.60 -3.17 -1.56
N TRP A 18 -4.81 -2.09 -1.65
CA TRP A 18 -5.35 -0.73 -1.74
C TRP A 18 -6.30 -0.55 -2.94
N ARG A 19 -5.95 -1.10 -4.11
CA ARG A 19 -6.82 -1.07 -5.31
C ARG A 19 -8.09 -1.90 -5.15
N CYS A 20 -8.06 -2.97 -4.37
CA CYS A 20 -9.25 -3.75 -4.03
C CYS A 20 -10.21 -2.91 -3.19
N GLU A 21 -9.71 -2.28 -2.13
CA GLU A 21 -10.52 -1.44 -1.24
C GLU A 21 -11.11 -0.21 -1.95
N LEU A 22 -10.35 0.40 -2.87
CA LEU A 22 -10.84 1.48 -3.72
C LEU A 22 -11.99 1.03 -4.63
N ARG A 23 -11.91 -0.18 -5.19
CA ARG A 23 -13.00 -0.74 -6.01
C ARG A 23 -14.24 -1.03 -5.18
N ALA A 24 -14.08 -1.50 -3.94
CA ALA A 24 -15.19 -1.73 -3.03
C ALA A 24 -15.96 -0.44 -2.72
N LEU A 25 -15.27 0.71 -2.62
CA LEU A 25 -15.91 2.00 -2.38
C LEU A 25 -16.91 2.41 -3.47
N ASN A 26 -16.70 2.02 -4.73
CA ASN A 26 -17.59 2.37 -5.85
C ASN A 26 -19.01 1.80 -5.70
N GLY A 27 -19.18 0.73 -4.91
CA GLY A 27 -20.48 0.12 -4.65
C GLY A 27 -21.23 0.72 -3.47
N ILE A 28 -20.60 1.61 -2.69
CA ILE A 28 -21.13 2.09 -1.41
C ILE A 28 -21.67 3.51 -1.58
N GLN A 29 -22.86 3.77 -1.04
CA GLN A 29 -23.46 5.09 -1.07
C GLN A 29 -22.60 6.12 -0.30
N PRO A 30 -22.16 7.22 -0.95
CA PRO A 30 -21.40 8.28 -0.30
C PRO A 30 -22.15 8.87 0.91
N GLY A 31 -21.42 9.10 2.01
CA GLY A 31 -21.96 9.68 3.24
C GLY A 31 -22.70 8.69 4.16
N SER A 32 -22.76 7.40 3.81
CA SER A 32 -23.18 6.35 4.74
C SER A 32 -22.07 6.01 5.73
N ALA A 33 -22.43 5.45 6.89
CA ALA A 33 -21.45 4.97 7.87
C ALA A 33 -20.52 3.89 7.27
N GLU A 34 -21.05 3.05 6.37
CA GLU A 34 -20.28 2.06 5.63
C GLU A 34 -19.25 2.70 4.69
N TRP A 35 -19.61 3.81 4.02
CA TRP A 35 -18.70 4.55 3.17
C TRP A 35 -17.56 5.22 3.95
N GLU A 36 -17.87 5.79 5.12
CA GLU A 36 -16.85 6.35 6.00
C GLU A 36 -15.89 5.30 6.53
N GLU A 37 -16.41 4.12 6.90
CA GLU A 37 -15.59 3.01 7.36
C GLU A 37 -14.70 2.48 6.22
N GLN A 38 -15.26 2.29 5.02
CA GLN A 38 -14.49 1.91 3.85
C GLN A 38 -13.40 2.95 3.53
N CYS A 39 -13.70 4.25 3.69
CA CYS A 39 -12.71 5.31 3.54
C CYS A 39 -11.57 5.20 4.57
N ARG A 40 -11.85 4.80 5.82
CA ARG A 40 -10.80 4.54 6.82
C ARG A 40 -9.94 3.34 6.44
N ILE A 41 -10.57 2.25 5.98
CA ILE A 41 -9.87 1.06 5.50
C ILE A 41 -8.94 1.41 4.33
N ILE A 42 -9.42 2.20 3.36
CA ILE A 42 -8.62 2.67 2.22
C ILE A 42 -7.42 3.50 2.67
N ARG A 43 -7.61 4.41 3.64
CA ARG A 43 -6.51 5.22 4.20
C ARG A 43 -5.46 4.35 4.89
N ALA A 44 -5.89 3.34 5.66
CA ALA A 44 -4.97 2.39 6.29
C ALA A 44 -4.21 1.56 5.24
N ALA A 45 -4.90 1.04 4.23
CA ALA A 45 -4.27 0.29 3.14
C ALA A 45 -3.26 1.13 2.35
N ARG A 46 -3.58 2.41 2.10
CA ARG A 46 -2.65 3.37 1.50
C ARG A 46 -1.41 3.58 2.37
N ALA A 47 -1.58 3.79 3.67
CA ALA A 47 -0.44 3.97 4.58
C ALA A 47 0.50 2.75 4.59
N CYS A 48 -0.06 1.53 4.53
CA CYS A 48 0.74 0.31 4.39
C CYS A 48 1.52 0.25 3.06
N TYR A 49 0.89 0.68 1.95
CA TYR A 49 1.57 0.78 0.67
C TYR A 49 2.68 1.83 0.69
N ASP A 50 2.43 3.03 1.23
CA ASP A 50 3.41 4.10 1.34
C ASP A 50 4.63 3.65 2.16
N GLN A 51 4.42 2.90 3.25
CA GLN A 51 5.51 2.30 4.04
C GLN A 51 6.31 1.27 3.22
N ALA A 52 5.63 0.34 2.54
CA ALA A 52 6.31 -0.67 1.73
C ALA A 52 7.11 -0.06 0.56
N VAL A 53 6.63 1.06 0.00
CA VAL A 53 7.36 1.84 -0.99
C VAL A 53 8.60 2.48 -0.37
N ALA A 54 8.48 3.09 0.81
CA ALA A 54 9.61 3.70 1.51
C ALA A 54 10.71 2.67 1.79
N ASP A 55 10.35 1.50 2.33
CA ASP A 55 11.31 0.42 2.64
C ASP A 55 12.01 -0.09 1.37
N TYR A 56 11.27 -0.20 0.25
CA TYR A 56 11.83 -0.61 -1.03
C TYR A 56 12.80 0.44 -1.62
N ILE A 57 12.45 1.73 -1.53
CA ILE A 57 13.31 2.82 -2.01
C ILE A 57 14.56 2.97 -1.16
N ASP A 58 14.44 2.88 0.17
CA ASP A 58 15.57 2.94 1.10
C ASP A 58 16.58 1.83 0.79
N THR A 59 16.08 0.61 0.57
CA THR A 59 16.93 -0.52 0.19
C THR A 59 17.55 -0.35 -1.20
N LEU A 60 16.83 0.25 -2.16
CA LEU A 60 17.38 0.56 -3.49
C LEU A 60 18.54 1.57 -3.38
N ALA A 61 18.33 2.65 -2.64
CA ALA A 61 19.32 3.70 -2.46
C ALA A 61 20.57 3.18 -1.75
N ALA A 62 20.39 2.32 -0.73
CA ALA A 62 21.51 1.66 -0.07
C ALA A 62 22.30 0.75 -1.03
N ALA A 63 21.61 0.00 -1.89
CA ALA A 63 22.24 -0.87 -2.88
C ALA A 63 22.98 -0.08 -3.99
N GLU A 64 22.50 1.11 -4.38
CA GLU A 64 23.18 1.99 -5.35
C GLU A 64 24.40 2.70 -4.76
N THR A 65 24.39 3.04 -3.47
CA THR A 65 25.49 3.72 -2.78
C THR A 65 26.72 2.81 -2.56
N HIS A 66 26.52 1.49 -2.64
CA HIS A 66 27.59 0.47 -2.50
C HIS A 66 28.19 0.00 -3.84
N LYS A 67 27.89 0.68 -4.96
CA LYS A 67 28.57 0.48 -6.25
C LYS A 67 29.71 1.49 -6.43
#